data_AF-A0AAV4SM79-F1
#
_entry.id   AF-A0AAV4SM79-F1
#
_cell.length_a   1.000
_cell.length_b   1.000
_cell.length_c   1.000
_cell.angle_alpha   90.00
_cell.angle_beta   90.00
_cell.angle_gamma   90.00
#
_symmetry.space_group_name_H-M   'P 1'
#
loop_
_entity.id
_entity.type
_entity.pdbx_description
1 polymer ?
#
loop_
_entity_poly.entity_id
_entity_poly.type
_entity_poly.pdbx_seq_one_letter_code
_entity_poly.pdbx_strand_id
1 'polypeptide(L)'
;MISKAKDYFPSCPSVSSNPIDCAEVLRSGRNKSGVYEIWPKSRVMEEKPLQVYCDMDTDEGGWTVIQRRGNFHRPDYFFFKEWESYKTGFGDIDEDFWL
;
A
#
# COMPACT_ATOMS: atom_id res chain seq x y z
N MET A 1 38.59 -10.94 16.14
CA MET A 1 37.27 -10.95 16.82
C MET A 1 36.22 -10.12 16.04
N ILE A 2 35.96 -10.40 14.76
CA ILE A 2 34.82 -9.81 14.01
C ILE A 2 34.28 -10.84 12.98
N SER A 3 34.12 -12.09 13.40
CA SER A 3 33.61 -13.16 12.52
C SER A 3 32.26 -13.72 12.94
N LYS A 4 31.72 -13.31 14.10
CA LYS A 4 30.45 -13.84 14.66
C LYS A 4 29.24 -12.91 14.54
N ALA A 5 29.39 -11.74 13.91
CA ALA A 5 28.27 -10.82 13.72
C ALA A 5 27.32 -11.24 12.59
N LYS A 6 27.72 -12.20 11.73
CA LYS A 6 26.88 -12.68 10.62
C LYS A 6 25.90 -13.80 11.00
N ASP A 7 26.06 -14.41 12.17
CA ASP A 7 25.29 -15.61 12.57
C ASP A 7 23.95 -15.27 13.24
N TYR A 8 23.63 -13.98 13.41
CA TYR A 8 22.43 -13.49 14.10
C TYR A 8 21.68 -12.41 13.33
N PHE A 9 21.90 -12.28 12.03
CA PHE A 9 20.92 -11.58 11.20
C PHE A 9 19.77 -12.55 10.94
N PRO A 10 18.55 -12.31 11.43
CA PRO A 10 17.40 -13.02 10.89
C PRO A 10 17.45 -12.77 9.39
N SER A 11 17.63 -13.84 8.61
CA SER A 11 17.49 -13.79 7.17
C SER A 11 16.19 -13.03 6.89
N CYS A 12 16.26 -11.92 6.15
CA CYS A 12 15.06 -11.17 5.80
C CYS A 12 14.02 -12.19 5.30
N PRO A 13 12.81 -12.21 5.91
CA PRO A 13 11.81 -13.21 5.58
C PRO A 13 11.62 -13.22 4.06
N SER A 14 11.61 -14.43 3.49
CA SER A 14 11.43 -14.67 2.06
C SER A 14 10.35 -13.76 1.52
N VAL A 15 10.67 -12.99 0.48
CA VAL A 15 9.73 -12.15 -0.25
C VAL A 15 8.47 -12.98 -0.53
N SER A 16 7.37 -12.67 0.16
CA SER A 16 6.08 -13.29 -0.12
C SER A 16 5.77 -13.04 -1.60
N SER A 17 5.35 -14.07 -2.33
CA SER A 17 4.90 -13.89 -3.71
C SER A 17 3.73 -12.90 -3.80
N ASN A 18 2.96 -12.80 -2.70
CA ASN A 18 1.78 -11.98 -2.56
C ASN A 18 1.98 -11.03 -1.36
N PRO A 19 2.51 -9.81 -1.57
CA PRO A 19 2.70 -8.85 -0.48
C PRO A 19 1.36 -8.45 0.13
N ILE A 20 1.23 -8.44 1.45
CA ILE A 20 -0.05 -8.10 2.11
C ILE A 20 -0.32 -6.59 2.22
N ASP A 21 0.73 -5.78 2.10
CA ASP A 21 0.72 -4.31 2.19
C ASP A 21 1.97 -3.70 1.50
N CYS A 22 2.04 -2.36 1.46
CA CYS A 22 3.16 -1.64 0.85
C CYS A 22 4.49 -1.83 1.59
N ALA A 23 4.49 -2.17 2.88
CA ALA A 23 5.72 -2.48 3.60
C ALA A 23 6.33 -3.79 3.11
N GLU A 24 5.51 -4.80 2.80
CA GLU A 24 6.00 -6.04 2.15
C GLU A 24 6.49 -5.80 0.73
N VAL A 25 5.79 -4.93 -0.02
CA VAL A 25 6.23 -4.50 -1.35
C VAL A 25 7.62 -3.87 -1.25
N LEU A 26 7.85 -2.95 -0.30
CA LEU A 26 9.15 -2.34 -0.10
C LEU A 26 10.23 -3.36 0.28
N ARG A 27 9.92 -4.29 1.20
CA ARG A 27 10.82 -5.40 1.58
C ARG A 27 11.19 -6.32 0.41
N SER A 28 10.34 -6.39 -0.62
CA SER A 28 10.64 -7.14 -1.86
C SER A 28 11.68 -6.45 -2.76
N GLY A 29 12.15 -5.26 -2.39
CA GLY A 29 13.08 -4.43 -3.16
C GLY A 29 12.38 -3.49 -4.15
N ARG A 30 11.05 -3.47 -4.19
CA ARG A 30 10.26 -2.56 -5.03
C ARG A 30 10.11 -1.22 -4.31
N ASN A 31 11.03 -0.30 -4.58
CA ASN A 31 11.22 0.95 -3.81
C ASN A 31 10.83 2.23 -4.58
N LYS A 32 9.93 2.13 -5.56
CA LYS A 32 9.41 3.30 -6.29
C LYS A 32 7.97 3.54 -5.89
N SER A 33 7.60 4.78 -5.59
CA SER A 33 6.19 5.12 -5.36
C SER A 33 5.34 4.85 -6.60
N GLY A 34 4.09 4.43 -6.40
CA GLY A 34 3.15 4.11 -7.48
C GLY A 34 2.09 3.09 -7.08
N VAL A 35 1.32 2.60 -8.05
CA VAL A 35 0.28 1.59 -7.82
C VAL A 35 0.87 0.19 -7.74
N TYR A 36 0.46 -0.54 -6.72
CA TYR A 36 0.84 -1.92 -6.47
C TYR A 36 -0.40 -2.77 -6.18
N GLU A 37 -0.28 -4.06 -6.50
CA GLU A 37 -1.24 -5.07 -6.09
C GLU A 37 -0.79 -5.67 -4.75
N ILE A 38 -1.69 -5.74 -3.78
CA ILE A 38 -1.48 -6.35 -2.46
C ILE A 38 -2.57 -7.38 -2.17
N TRP A 39 -2.30 -8.33 -1.27
CA TRP A 39 -3.21 -9.39 -0.84
C TRP A 39 -3.45 -9.32 0.67
N PRO A 40 -4.27 -8.37 1.15
CA PRO A 40 -4.53 -8.23 2.57
C PRO A 40 -5.17 -9.50 3.12
N LYS A 41 -4.73 -9.94 4.31
CA LYS A 41 -5.30 -11.09 5.03
C LYS A 41 -6.64 -10.71 5.66
N SER A 42 -7.64 -10.40 4.84
CA SER A 42 -8.99 -10.10 5.29
C SER A 42 -9.82 -11.39 5.37
N ARG A 43 -10.62 -11.54 6.44
CA ARG A 43 -11.63 -12.61 6.51
C ARG A 43 -12.81 -12.36 5.56
N VAL A 44 -12.92 -11.14 5.03
CA VAL A 44 -14.06 -10.66 4.22
C VAL A 44 -13.72 -10.59 2.74
N MET A 45 -12.44 -10.36 2.38
CA MET A 45 -12.00 -10.38 0.99
C MET A 45 -11.51 -11.79 0.66
N GLU A 46 -12.23 -12.47 -0.24
CA GLU A 46 -11.97 -13.85 -0.71
C GLU A 46 -10.63 -13.96 -1.47
N GLU A 47 -9.49 -13.85 -0.77
CA GLU A 47 -8.13 -13.93 -1.36
C GLU A 47 -7.90 -13.01 -2.58
N LYS A 48 -8.75 -11.99 -2.75
CA LYS A 48 -8.71 -11.09 -3.90
C LYS A 48 -7.63 -10.03 -3.69
N PRO A 49 -6.85 -9.73 -4.75
CA PRO A 49 -5.92 -8.62 -4.70
C PRO A 49 -6.65 -7.28 -4.60
N LEU A 50 -5.97 -6.29 -4.03
CA LEU A 50 -6.38 -4.90 -3.98
C LEU A 50 -5.30 -4.03 -4.60
N GLN A 51 -5.69 -3.10 -5.48
CA GLN A 51 -4.78 -2.08 -5.98
C GLN A 51 -4.72 -0.92 -4.98
N VAL A 52 -3.50 -0.56 -4.59
CA VAL A 52 -3.21 0.54 -3.67
C VAL A 52 -2.08 1.39 -4.19
N TYR A 53 -2.06 2.67 -3.82
CA TYR A 53 -0.88 3.48 -4.02
C TYR A 53 0.08 3.25 -2.86
N CYS A 54 1.31 2.86 -3.16
CA CYS A 54 2.39 2.79 -2.20
C CYS A 54 3.26 4.05 -2.30
N ASP A 55 3.41 4.77 -1.20
CA ASP A 55 4.43 5.79 -1.04
C ASP A 55 5.69 5.12 -0.47
N MET A 56 6.73 5.08 -1.30
CA MET A 56 8.03 4.49 -1.01
C MET A 56 9.12 5.52 -0.72
N ASP A 57 8.77 6.81 -0.71
CA ASP A 57 9.72 7.91 -0.59
C ASP A 57 9.62 8.62 0.77
N THR A 58 8.41 8.76 1.33
CA THR A 58 8.17 9.45 2.60
C THR A 58 8.58 8.60 3.79
N ASP A 59 9.44 9.14 4.67
CA ASP A 59 9.79 8.53 5.95
C ASP A 59 10.16 7.04 5.84
N GLU A 60 11.18 6.75 5.02
CA GLU A 60 11.67 5.39 4.71
C GLU A 60 10.69 4.50 3.89
N GLY A 61 9.51 5.01 3.53
CA GLY A 61 8.58 4.38 2.61
C GLY A 61 7.76 3.23 3.20
N GLY A 62 7.09 2.48 2.32
CA GLY A 62 6.25 1.35 2.71
C GLY A 62 4.85 1.75 3.16
N TRP A 63 4.45 2.99 2.89
CA TRP A 63 3.15 3.51 3.26
C TRP A 63 2.07 3.06 2.27
N THR A 64 1.05 2.38 2.78
CA THR A 64 -0.19 2.13 2.03
C THR A 64 -1.09 3.36 2.14
N VAL A 65 -1.26 4.09 1.03
CA VAL A 65 -2.14 5.26 1.00
C VAL A 65 -3.60 4.79 0.95
N ILE A 66 -4.39 5.18 1.96
CA ILE A 66 -5.82 4.84 2.05
C ILE A 66 -6.74 5.96 1.58
N GLN A 67 -6.23 7.19 1.47
CA GLN A 67 -6.96 8.36 1.02
C GLN A 67 -5.97 9.38 0.43
N ARG A 68 -6.35 10.02 -0.68
CA ARG A 68 -5.58 11.14 -1.26
C ARG A 68 -6.50 12.29 -1.68
N ARG A 69 -6.05 13.52 -1.42
CA ARG A 69 -6.62 14.78 -1.91
C ARG A 69 -5.55 15.59 -2.65
N GLY A 70 -5.86 16.15 -3.81
CA GLY A 70 -4.94 17.01 -4.55
C GLY A 70 -5.64 17.87 -5.61
N ASN A 71 -4.83 18.57 -6.40
CA ASN A 71 -5.31 19.35 -7.54
C ASN A 71 -5.36 18.46 -8.81
N PHE A 72 -6.23 17.45 -8.80
CA PHE A 72 -6.44 16.52 -9.92
C PHE A 72 -7.69 16.86 -10.73
N HIS A 73 -8.06 18.15 -10.79
CA HIS A 73 -9.24 18.65 -11.52
C HIS A 73 -10.57 18.05 -11.05
N ARG A 74 -10.65 17.59 -9.79
CA ARG A 74 -11.92 17.18 -9.15
C ARG A 74 -12.63 18.40 -8.54
N PRO A 75 -13.97 18.40 -8.51
CA PRO A 75 -14.71 19.44 -7.80
C PRO A 75 -14.50 19.34 -6.28
N ASP A 76 -14.61 20.45 -5.56
CA ASP A 76 -14.41 20.48 -4.10
C ASP A 76 -15.38 19.56 -3.33
N TYR A 77 -16.57 19.32 -3.89
CA TYR A 77 -17.59 18.41 -3.36
C TYR A 77 -17.39 16.95 -3.79
N PHE A 78 -16.27 16.57 -4.42
CA PHE A 78 -16.03 15.20 -4.88
C PHE A 78 -16.15 14.16 -3.75
N PHE A 79 -15.75 14.52 -2.53
CA PHE A 79 -15.85 13.67 -1.33
C PHE A 79 -17.20 13.78 -0.60
N PHE A 80 -18.13 14.62 -1.07
CA PHE A 80 -19.49 14.62 -0.55
C PHE A 80 -20.25 13.42 -1.14
N LYS A 81 -20.27 12.32 -0.37
CA LYS A 81 -20.72 10.99 -0.77
C LYS A 81 -21.53 10.34 0.35
N GLU A 82 -22.39 9.41 -0.04
CA GLU A 82 -23.19 8.60 0.90
C GLU A 82 -22.35 7.50 1.57
N TRP A 83 -22.89 6.91 2.65
CA TRP A 83 -22.23 5.85 3.41
C TRP A 83 -21.70 4.70 2.54
N GLU A 84 -22.51 4.22 1.59
CA GLU A 84 -22.13 3.06 0.78
C GLU A 84 -20.86 3.34 -0.05
N SER A 85 -20.68 4.55 -0.57
CA SER A 85 -19.45 4.91 -1.30
C SER A 85 -18.22 4.87 -0.40
N TYR A 86 -18.32 5.35 0.84
CA TYR A 86 -17.22 5.26 1.80
C TYR A 86 -16.96 3.82 2.26
N LYS A 87 -17.96 2.95 2.24
CA LYS A 87 -17.79 1.53 2.55
C LYS A 87 -17.09 0.75 1.43
N THR A 88 -17.32 1.10 0.17
CA THR A 88 -16.80 0.36 -0.99
C THR A 88 -15.57 0.99 -1.65
N GLY A 89 -15.19 2.19 -1.25
CA GLY A 89 -14.17 2.97 -1.95
C GLY A 89 -14.72 3.77 -3.13
N PHE A 90 -14.02 4.85 -3.49
CA PHE A 90 -14.28 5.65 -4.68
C PHE A 90 -13.05 6.45 -5.11
N GLY A 91 -13.02 6.85 -6.39
CA GLY A 91 -11.96 7.68 -6.96
C GLY A 91 -10.96 6.88 -7.79
N ASP A 92 -9.82 7.49 -8.05
CA ASP A 92 -8.72 6.89 -8.82
C ASP A 92 -7.48 6.81 -7.92
N ILE A 93 -6.89 5.62 -7.80
CA ILE A 93 -5.75 5.34 -6.91
C ILE A 93 -4.53 6.20 -7.27
N ASP A 94 -4.42 6.67 -8.52
CA ASP A 94 -3.36 7.59 -8.93
C ASP A 94 -3.68 9.08 -8.67
N GLU A 95 -4.94 9.42 -8.38
CA GLU A 95 -5.44 10.80 -8.15
C GLU A 95 -6.13 10.95 -6.77
N ASP A 96 -7.32 11.55 -6.72
CA ASP A 96 -8.17 11.66 -5.54
C ASP A 96 -8.94 10.35 -5.31
N PHE A 97 -8.79 9.74 -4.14
CA PHE A 97 -9.53 8.52 -3.79
C PHE A 97 -9.75 8.32 -2.29
N TRP A 98 -10.65 7.39 -1.99
CA TRP A 98 -10.90 6.75 -0.71
C TRP A 98 -10.89 5.23 -0.95
N LEU A 99 -10.03 4.49 -0.24
CA LEU A 99 -9.87 3.03 -0.38
C LEU A 99 -11.01 2.24 0.28
#